data_AF-A0A920D1X0-F1
#
_entry.id   AF-A0A920D1X0-F1
#
_cell.length_a   1.000
_cell.length_b   1.000
_cell.length_c   1.000
_cell.angle_alpha   90.00
_cell.angle_beta   90.00
_cell.angle_gamma   90.00
#
_symmetry.space_group_name_H-M   'P 1'
#
loop_
_entity.id
_entity.type
_entity.pdbx_description
1 polymer ?
#
loop_
_entity_poly.entity_id
_entity_poly.type
_entity_poly.pdbx_seq_one_letter_code
_entity_poly.pdbx_strand_id
1 'polypeptide(L)'
;MGNNTKAAAHFQKMYVLLQWLLWGVILVFILLVASDVWISLKPQEQFTAEKGIAHWSFSVALSETTSRSILIPFQLFQPISPDKFSAKSAFLVTELSSTFLTFITYIYSILQIRNIIGSMVKGNRPFDKANIVRLKRLGIAVILYSLLAKLIINVLCWVFVNHIFAINLSGISLKGVIIGLLVLIVSDVFKHGVYLQEEHDMTI
;
A
#
# COMPACT_ATOMS: atom_id res chain seq x y z
N MET A 1 -34.29 16.81 -18.21
CA MET A 1 -33.31 15.97 -18.95
C MET A 1 -31.83 16.40 -18.82
N GLY A 2 -31.50 17.69 -18.56
CA GLY A 2 -30.10 18.16 -18.56
C GLY A 2 -29.22 17.85 -17.32
N ASN A 3 -29.77 17.34 -16.21
CA ASN A 3 -29.00 17.09 -14.98
C ASN A 3 -28.33 15.70 -14.96
N ASN A 4 -28.97 14.67 -15.54
CA ASN A 4 -28.42 13.31 -15.57
C ASN A 4 -27.21 13.17 -16.51
N THR A 5 -27.14 13.96 -17.58
CA THR A 5 -26.02 13.95 -18.53
C THR A 5 -24.74 14.55 -17.92
N LYS A 6 -24.86 15.58 -17.08
CA LYS A 6 -23.72 16.19 -16.37
C LYS A 6 -23.14 15.25 -15.32
N ALA A 7 -23.99 14.56 -14.55
CA ALA A 7 -23.55 13.58 -13.55
C ALA A 7 -22.83 12.38 -14.19
N ALA A 8 -23.38 11.83 -15.28
CA ALA A 8 -22.73 10.75 -16.03
C ALA A 8 -21.36 11.16 -16.61
N ALA A 9 -21.28 12.36 -17.19
CA ALA A 9 -20.03 12.91 -17.70
C ALA A 9 -18.97 13.11 -16.60
N HIS A 10 -19.39 13.49 -15.39
CA HIS A 10 -18.52 13.63 -14.23
C HIS A 10 -17.92 12.27 -13.82
N PHE A 11 -18.74 11.23 -13.66
CA PHE A 11 -18.25 9.89 -13.32
C PHE A 11 -17.34 9.30 -14.40
N GLN A 12 -17.63 9.58 -15.68
CA GLN A 12 -16.76 9.16 -16.77
C GLN A 12 -15.38 9.80 -16.70
N LYS A 13 -15.30 11.11 -16.41
CA LYS A 13 -14.01 11.80 -16.20
C LYS A 13 -13.25 11.20 -15.03
N MET A 14 -13.91 10.96 -13.89
CA MET A 14 -13.28 10.33 -12.73
C MET A 14 -12.77 8.92 -13.03
N TYR A 15 -13.54 8.13 -13.78
CA TYR A 15 -13.15 6.78 -14.18
C TYR A 15 -11.88 6.77 -15.04
N VAL A 16 -11.82 7.66 -16.04
CA VAL A 16 -10.64 7.82 -16.91
C VAL A 16 -9.44 8.31 -16.09
N LEU A 17 -9.63 9.27 -15.17
CA LEU A 17 -8.58 9.74 -14.27
C LEU A 17 -8.01 8.61 -13.41
N LEU A 18 -8.87 7.78 -12.80
CA LEU A 18 -8.43 6.62 -12.02
C LEU A 18 -7.70 5.58 -12.86
N GLN A 19 -8.05 5.44 -14.13
CA GLN A 19 -7.35 4.54 -15.05
C GLN A 19 -5.94 5.05 -15.37
N TRP A 20 -5.77 6.35 -15.63
CA TRP A 20 -4.45 6.96 -15.79
C TRP A 20 -3.62 6.87 -14.51
N LEU A 21 -4.23 7.13 -13.36
CA LEU A 21 -3.58 6.97 -12.06
C LEU A 21 -3.10 5.53 -11.85
N LEU A 22 -3.94 4.53 -12.15
CA LEU A 22 -3.58 3.12 -12.03
C LEU A 22 -2.38 2.77 -12.92
N TRP A 23 -2.39 3.16 -14.19
CA TRP A 23 -1.26 2.93 -15.10
C TRP A 23 0.00 3.65 -14.63
N GLY A 24 -0.12 4.87 -14.13
CA GLY A 24 1.00 5.62 -13.54
C GLY A 24 1.60 4.89 -12.33
N VAL A 25 0.77 4.40 -11.42
CA VAL A 25 1.21 3.63 -10.24
C VAL A 25 1.89 2.33 -10.66
N ILE A 26 1.35 1.60 -11.64
CA ILE A 26 1.96 0.37 -12.18
C ILE A 26 3.31 0.69 -12.84
N LEU A 27 3.42 1.76 -13.62
CA LEU A 27 4.66 2.17 -14.26
C LEU A 27 5.73 2.51 -13.21
N VAL A 28 5.40 3.32 -12.20
CA VAL A 28 6.32 3.66 -11.12
C VAL A 28 6.74 2.41 -10.34
N PHE A 29 5.81 1.48 -10.07
CA PHE A 29 6.14 0.21 -9.42
C PHE A 29 7.18 -0.58 -10.22
N ILE A 30 6.97 -0.74 -11.53
CA ILE A 30 7.90 -1.46 -12.40
C ILE A 30 9.28 -0.78 -12.40
N LEU A 31 9.33 0.55 -12.48
CA LEU A 31 10.58 1.31 -12.46
C LEU A 31 11.35 1.15 -11.13
N LEU A 32 10.65 1.18 -10.00
CA LEU A 32 11.26 0.95 -8.69
C LEU A 32 11.79 -0.47 -8.54
N VAL A 33 11.00 -1.48 -8.93
CA VAL A 33 11.45 -2.88 -8.91
C VAL A 33 12.65 -3.09 -9.84
N ALA A 34 12.63 -2.51 -11.04
CA ALA A 34 13.77 -2.58 -11.96
C ALA A 34 15.02 -1.90 -11.39
N SER A 35 14.86 -0.76 -10.70
CA SER A 35 15.94 -0.07 -9.98
C SER A 35 16.51 -0.93 -8.86
N ASP A 36 15.66 -1.59 -8.07
CA ASP A 36 16.09 -2.46 -6.97
C ASP A 36 16.79 -3.72 -7.49
N VAL A 37 16.30 -4.30 -8.60
CA VAL A 37 16.99 -5.41 -9.30
C VAL A 37 18.35 -4.95 -9.80
N TRP A 38 18.46 -3.77 -10.42
CA TRP A 38 19.74 -3.23 -10.86
C TRP A 38 20.71 -3.01 -9.68
N ILE A 39 20.22 -2.46 -8.57
CA ILE A 39 21.00 -2.29 -7.33
C ILE A 39 21.43 -3.65 -6.77
N SER A 40 20.60 -4.69 -6.86
CA SER A 40 20.94 -6.03 -6.38
C SER A 40 22.15 -6.66 -7.10
N LEU A 41 22.48 -6.19 -8.32
CA LEU A 41 23.66 -6.63 -9.06
C LEU A 41 24.95 -5.97 -8.57
N LYS A 42 24.88 -4.92 -7.75
CA LYS A 42 26.05 -4.23 -7.22
C LYS A 42 26.81 -5.10 -6.20
N PRO A 43 28.15 -5.01 -6.12
CA PRO A 43 28.95 -5.72 -5.12
C PRO A 43 28.59 -5.31 -3.69
N GLN A 44 28.75 -6.22 -2.72
CA GLN A 44 28.44 -5.95 -1.31
C GLN A 44 29.24 -4.79 -0.71
N GLU A 45 30.48 -4.58 -1.17
CA GLU A 45 31.38 -3.52 -0.70
C GLU A 45 30.84 -2.10 -0.96
N GLN A 46 29.91 -1.95 -1.91
CA GLN A 46 29.27 -0.67 -2.21
C GLN A 46 28.07 -0.37 -1.30
N PHE A 47 27.71 -1.31 -0.42
CA PHE A 47 26.65 -1.15 0.56
C PHE A 47 27.25 -0.84 1.93
N THR A 48 26.82 0.27 2.51
CA THR A 48 27.24 0.71 3.84
C THR A 48 26.06 0.70 4.79
N ALA A 49 26.34 0.35 6.06
CA ALA A 49 25.35 0.34 7.13
C ALA A 49 25.89 1.18 8.30
N GLU A 50 25.20 2.27 8.61
CA GLU A 50 25.55 3.17 9.69
C GLU A 50 24.47 3.12 10.77
N LYS A 51 24.89 2.93 12.03
CA LYS A 51 23.99 2.90 13.17
C LYS A 51 23.68 4.33 13.62
N GLY A 52 22.42 4.74 13.47
CA GLY A 52 21.90 5.98 14.03
C GLY A 52 21.39 5.82 15.47
N ILE A 53 20.68 6.83 15.97
CA ILE A 53 20.14 6.85 17.34
C ILE A 53 18.91 5.93 17.48
N ALA A 54 18.07 5.87 16.45
CA ALA A 54 16.81 5.11 16.46
C ALA A 54 16.57 4.29 15.17
N HIS A 55 17.53 4.29 14.26
CA HIS A 55 17.44 3.68 12.95
C HIS A 55 18.81 3.25 12.45
N TRP A 56 18.82 2.30 11.53
CA TRP A 56 19.93 2.06 10.64
C TRP A 56 19.80 2.92 9.39
N SER A 57 20.91 3.51 8.96
CA SER A 57 21.04 4.11 7.64
C SER A 57 21.77 3.13 6.75
N PHE A 58 21.07 2.61 5.74
CA PHE A 58 21.67 1.76 4.72
C PHE A 58 21.80 2.57 3.44
N SER A 59 22.98 2.56 2.84
CA SER A 59 23.22 3.30 1.61
C SER A 59 23.97 2.45 0.60
N VAL A 60 23.70 2.72 -0.68
CA VAL A 60 24.41 2.14 -1.81
C VAL A 60 24.92 3.26 -2.72
N ALA A 61 26.21 3.23 -3.06
CA ALA A 61 26.79 4.14 -4.03
C ALA A 61 26.32 3.75 -5.45
N LEU A 62 25.60 4.67 -6.11
CA LEU A 62 25.17 4.50 -7.50
C LEU A 62 26.25 5.00 -8.47
N SER A 63 26.90 6.10 -8.09
CA SER A 63 28.05 6.76 -8.75
C SER A 63 28.95 7.39 -7.68
N GLU A 64 30.02 8.08 -8.09
CA GLU A 64 30.92 8.79 -7.17
C GLU A 64 30.22 9.89 -6.35
N THR A 65 29.16 10.49 -6.90
CA THR A 65 28.45 11.63 -6.30
C THR A 65 27.04 11.31 -5.84
N THR A 66 26.54 10.11 -6.13
CA THR A 66 25.14 9.77 -5.92
C THR A 66 25.04 8.45 -5.17
N SER A 67 24.38 8.49 -4.02
CA SER A 67 23.98 7.32 -3.27
C SER A 67 22.47 7.27 -3.12
N ARG A 68 21.94 6.05 -2.98
CA ARG A 68 20.57 5.83 -2.53
C ARG A 68 20.64 5.34 -1.10
N SER A 69 19.90 5.98 -0.22
CA SER A 69 19.85 5.61 1.20
C SER A 69 18.43 5.32 1.64
N ILE A 70 18.31 4.40 2.59
CA ILE A 70 17.07 4.05 3.28
C ILE A 70 17.31 4.09 4.78
N LEU A 71 16.30 4.51 5.51
CA LEU A 71 16.32 4.56 6.97
C LEU A 71 15.41 3.46 7.50
N ILE A 72 15.99 2.50 8.21
CA ILE A 72 15.26 1.38 8.80
C ILE A 72 15.20 1.59 10.32
N PRO A 73 14.03 1.92 10.89
CA PRO A 73 13.88 2.08 12.33
C PRO A 73 14.24 0.79 13.09
N PHE A 74 14.77 0.94 14.30
CA PHE A 74 15.13 -0.21 15.15
C PHE A 74 13.94 -1.08 15.54
N GLN A 75 12.71 -0.58 15.41
CA GLN A 75 11.50 -1.38 15.55
C GLN A 75 11.33 -2.40 14.43
N LEU A 76 11.86 -2.14 13.23
CA LEU A 76 11.82 -3.09 12.11
C LEU A 76 13.06 -3.99 12.11
N PHE A 77 14.24 -3.39 12.31
CA PHE A 77 15.51 -4.08 12.30
C PHE A 77 16.32 -3.70 13.55
N GLN A 78 16.36 -4.62 14.51
CA GLN A 78 17.00 -4.44 15.80
C GLN A 78 18.48 -4.00 15.69
N PRO A 79 18.98 -3.20 16.66
CA PRO A 79 20.36 -2.72 16.66
C PRO A 79 21.33 -3.83 17.07
N ILE A 80 21.65 -4.71 16.12
CA ILE A 80 22.63 -5.78 16.28
C ILE A 80 24.02 -5.34 15.81
N SER A 81 25.04 -6.10 16.15
CA SER A 81 26.40 -5.79 15.73
C SER A 81 26.54 -5.91 14.19
N PRO A 82 27.22 -4.97 13.49
CA PRO A 82 27.33 -4.95 12.02
C PRO A 82 27.90 -6.23 11.38
N ASP A 83 28.71 -6.99 12.12
CA ASP A 83 29.25 -8.30 11.73
C ASP A 83 28.19 -9.40 11.63
N LYS A 84 26.99 -9.18 12.19
CA LYS A 84 25.91 -10.17 12.24
C LYS A 84 24.92 -10.08 11.08
N PHE A 85 25.12 -9.18 10.12
CA PHE A 85 24.25 -9.06 8.96
C PHE A 85 25.00 -8.53 7.73
N SER A 86 24.50 -8.84 6.55
CA SER A 86 24.95 -8.19 5.31
C SER A 86 24.14 -6.90 5.06
N ALA A 87 24.85 -5.78 4.90
CA ALA A 87 24.23 -4.48 4.59
C ALA A 87 23.41 -4.53 3.28
N LYS A 88 23.89 -5.29 2.29
CA LYS A 88 23.19 -5.52 1.03
C LYS A 88 21.87 -6.26 1.23
N SER A 89 21.88 -7.36 1.98
CA SER A 89 20.65 -8.12 2.25
C SER A 89 19.64 -7.29 3.03
N ALA A 90 20.09 -6.56 4.06
CA ALA A 90 19.22 -5.68 4.85
C ALA A 90 18.55 -4.60 4.00
N PHE A 91 19.34 -3.95 3.12
CA PHE A 91 18.86 -2.94 2.19
C PHE A 91 17.81 -3.52 1.24
N LEU A 92 18.16 -4.58 0.50
CA LEU A 92 17.31 -5.15 -0.54
C LEU A 92 16.02 -5.74 0.02
N VAL A 93 16.11 -6.53 1.10
CA VAL A 93 14.94 -7.16 1.72
C VAL A 93 13.95 -6.11 2.17
N THR A 94 14.42 -5.04 2.81
CA THR A 94 13.54 -4.00 3.34
C THR A 94 12.92 -3.17 2.21
N GLU A 95 13.74 -2.72 1.26
CA GLU A 95 13.28 -1.86 0.17
C GLU A 95 12.32 -2.59 -0.77
N LEU A 96 12.65 -3.81 -1.19
CA LEU A 96 11.77 -4.62 -2.03
C LEU A 96 10.46 -4.93 -1.31
N SER A 97 10.53 -5.40 -0.06
CA SER A 97 9.32 -5.75 0.69
C SER A 97 8.42 -4.53 0.91
N SER A 98 9.00 -3.38 1.26
CA SER A 98 8.25 -2.14 1.44
C SER A 98 7.60 -1.67 0.15
N THR A 99 8.35 -1.70 -0.96
CA THR A 99 7.85 -1.36 -2.30
C THR A 99 6.70 -2.28 -2.70
N PHE A 100 6.89 -3.60 -2.64
CA PHE A 100 5.85 -4.57 -3.00
C PHE A 100 4.57 -4.41 -2.15
N LEU A 101 4.70 -4.35 -0.81
CA LEU A 101 3.55 -4.24 0.09
C LEU A 101 2.78 -2.92 -0.09
N THR A 102 3.50 -1.82 -0.33
CA THR A 102 2.87 -0.51 -0.55
C THR A 102 2.13 -0.49 -1.88
N PHE A 103 2.78 -0.88 -2.97
CA PHE A 103 2.21 -0.79 -4.31
C PHE A 103 1.07 -1.79 -4.53
N ILE A 104 1.15 -3.01 -4.00
CA ILE A 104 0.03 -3.96 -4.10
C ILE A 104 -1.23 -3.40 -3.40
N THR A 105 -1.05 -2.74 -2.26
CA THR A 105 -2.14 -2.10 -1.52
C THR A 105 -2.72 -0.93 -2.32
N TYR A 106 -1.88 -0.05 -2.88
CA TYR A 106 -2.33 1.07 -3.70
C TYR A 106 -3.07 0.62 -4.96
N ILE A 107 -2.51 -0.34 -5.71
CA ILE A 107 -3.12 -0.90 -6.91
C ILE A 107 -4.49 -1.50 -6.57
N TYR A 108 -4.56 -2.30 -5.49
CA TYR A 108 -5.81 -2.89 -5.03
C TYR A 108 -6.85 -1.83 -4.67
N SER A 109 -6.47 -0.82 -3.88
CA SER A 109 -7.36 0.27 -3.48
C SER A 109 -7.89 1.07 -4.68
N ILE A 110 -7.02 1.44 -5.63
CA ILE A 110 -7.42 2.16 -6.84
C ILE A 110 -8.36 1.30 -7.69
N LEU A 111 -8.11 0.00 -7.82
CA LEU A 111 -8.98 -0.92 -8.54
C LEU A 111 -10.38 -1.01 -7.90
N GLN A 112 -10.48 -1.09 -6.57
CA GLN A 112 -11.78 -1.11 -5.89
C GLN A 112 -12.55 0.20 -6.12
N ILE A 113 -11.89 1.35 -5.98
CA ILE A 113 -12.51 2.66 -6.21
C ILE A 113 -12.95 2.78 -7.68
N ARG A 114 -12.09 2.39 -8.63
CA ARG A 114 -12.41 2.38 -10.05
C ARG A 114 -13.61 1.50 -10.36
N ASN A 115 -13.74 0.35 -9.72
CA ASN A 115 -14.89 -0.55 -9.91
C ASN A 115 -16.19 0.07 -9.38
N ILE A 116 -16.13 0.79 -8.25
CA ILE A 116 -17.27 1.55 -7.70
C ILE A 116 -17.70 2.66 -8.67
N ILE A 117 -16.76 3.49 -9.16
CA ILE A 117 -17.09 4.54 -10.13
C ILE A 117 -17.56 3.93 -11.46
N GLY A 118 -16.92 2.85 -11.90
CA GLY A 118 -17.25 2.16 -13.14
C GLY A 118 -18.67 1.56 -13.14
N SER A 119 -19.21 1.17 -11.99
CA SER A 119 -20.62 0.75 -11.92
C SER A 119 -21.56 1.93 -12.16
N MET A 120 -21.24 3.11 -11.63
CA MET A 120 -22.05 4.33 -11.83
C MET A 120 -22.02 4.81 -13.28
N VAL A 121 -20.86 4.69 -13.95
CA VAL A 121 -20.73 4.97 -15.39
C VAL A 121 -21.64 4.06 -16.23
N LYS A 122 -21.78 2.79 -15.84
CA LYS A 122 -22.63 1.81 -16.52
C LYS A 122 -24.13 1.98 -16.22
N GLY A 123 -24.52 3.00 -15.45
CA GLY A 123 -25.90 3.28 -15.09
C GLY A 123 -26.39 2.58 -13.82
N ASN A 124 -25.51 1.87 -13.09
CA ASN A 124 -25.90 1.31 -11.79
C ASN A 124 -26.00 2.42 -10.75
N ARG A 125 -26.86 2.20 -9.74
CA ARG A 125 -27.00 3.10 -8.60
C ARG A 125 -25.70 3.11 -7.76
N PRO A 126 -25.33 4.25 -7.15
CA PRO A 126 -24.17 4.32 -6.26
C PRO A 126 -24.33 3.39 -5.05
N PHE A 127 -25.55 3.30 -4.52
CA PHE A 127 -25.96 2.35 -3.50
C PHE A 127 -26.35 1.03 -4.17
N ASP A 128 -25.38 0.15 -4.28
CA ASP A 128 -25.56 -1.21 -4.79
C ASP A 128 -24.85 -2.21 -3.88
N LYS A 129 -25.40 -3.42 -3.77
CA LYS A 129 -24.86 -4.49 -2.93
C LYS A 129 -23.40 -4.80 -3.28
N ALA A 130 -23.02 -4.73 -4.56
CA ALA A 130 -21.63 -4.96 -4.97
C ALA A 130 -20.69 -3.85 -4.46
N ASN A 131 -21.14 -2.60 -4.42
CA ASN A 131 -20.33 -1.47 -3.96
C ASN A 131 -20.09 -1.50 -2.45
N ILE A 132 -21.06 -1.98 -1.66
CA ILE A 132 -20.87 -2.26 -0.23
C ILE A 132 -19.70 -3.25 -0.04
N VAL A 133 -19.71 -4.37 -0.76
CA VAL A 133 -18.66 -5.39 -0.63
C VAL A 133 -17.30 -4.83 -1.04
N ARG A 134 -17.23 -3.98 -2.08
CA ARG A 134 -15.98 -3.32 -2.51
C ARG A 134 -15.44 -2.36 -1.45
N LEU A 135 -16.29 -1.54 -0.83
CA LEU A 135 -15.91 -0.65 0.27
C LEU A 135 -15.43 -1.44 1.49
N LYS A 136 -16.17 -2.49 1.88
CA LYS A 136 -15.77 -3.38 2.98
C LYS A 136 -14.40 -4.00 2.75
N ARG A 137 -14.15 -4.51 1.54
CA ARG A 137 -12.84 -5.06 1.13
C ARG A 137 -11.73 -4.01 1.18
N LEU A 138 -12.01 -2.78 0.75
CA LEU A 138 -11.03 -1.68 0.82
C LEU A 138 -10.68 -1.34 2.28
N GLY A 139 -11.67 -1.23 3.16
CA GLY A 139 -11.44 -1.01 4.59
C GLY A 139 -10.61 -2.12 5.23
N ILE A 140 -10.97 -3.39 4.97
CA ILE A 140 -10.20 -4.55 5.45
C ILE A 140 -8.76 -4.53 4.92
N ALA A 141 -8.55 -4.25 3.63
CA ALA A 141 -7.22 -4.21 3.04
C ALA A 141 -6.32 -3.15 3.71
N VAL A 142 -6.87 -1.96 4.02
CA VAL A 142 -6.14 -0.91 4.73
C VAL A 142 -5.79 -1.32 6.15
N ILE A 143 -6.72 -1.98 6.87
CA ILE A 143 -6.46 -2.50 8.23
C ILE A 143 -5.35 -3.56 8.17
N LEU A 144 -5.48 -4.54 7.27
CA LEU A 144 -4.50 -5.62 7.12
C LEU A 144 -3.12 -5.07 6.78
N TYR A 145 -3.01 -4.13 5.85
CA TYR A 145 -1.75 -3.46 5.55
C TYR A 145 -1.15 -2.78 6.80
N SER A 146 -1.97 -2.05 7.55
CA SER A 146 -1.55 -1.29 8.73
C SER A 146 -1.05 -2.17 9.89
N LEU A 147 -1.59 -3.38 10.00
CA LEU A 147 -1.21 -4.37 11.01
C LEU A 147 -0.05 -5.26 10.56
N LEU A 148 -0.08 -5.72 9.31
CA LEU A 148 0.79 -6.81 8.85
C LEU A 148 2.01 -6.34 8.06
N ALA A 149 2.00 -5.17 7.40
CA ALA A 149 3.10 -4.82 6.49
C ALA A 149 4.46 -4.78 7.21
N LYS A 150 4.53 -4.13 8.37
CA LYS A 150 5.76 -4.07 9.17
C LYS A 150 6.13 -5.42 9.79
N LEU A 151 5.13 -6.21 10.18
CA LEU A 151 5.35 -7.57 10.69
C LEU A 151 5.98 -8.46 9.61
N ILE A 152 5.46 -8.40 8.39
CA ILE A 152 6.00 -9.14 7.23
C ILE A 152 7.45 -8.71 6.97
N ILE A 153 7.74 -7.40 6.94
CA ILE A 153 9.12 -6.90 6.76
C ILE A 153 10.05 -7.41 7.88
N ASN A 154 9.61 -7.37 9.14
CA ASN A 154 10.41 -7.87 10.27
C ASN A 154 10.68 -9.37 10.16
N VAL A 155 9.68 -10.18 9.78
CA VAL A 155 9.85 -11.62 9.53
C VAL A 155 10.79 -11.88 8.35
N LEU A 156 10.68 -11.11 7.26
CA LEU A 156 11.59 -11.24 6.12
C LEU A 156 13.03 -10.84 6.49
N CYS A 157 13.21 -9.78 7.28
CA CYS A 157 14.52 -9.43 7.82
C CYS A 157 15.09 -10.55 8.71
N TRP A 158 14.23 -11.18 9.51
CA TRP A 158 14.66 -12.34 10.30
C TRP A 158 15.12 -13.50 9.40
N VAL A 159 14.33 -13.86 8.39
CA VAL A 159 14.63 -15.01 7.51
C VAL A 159 15.86 -14.76 6.63
N PHE A 160 16.03 -13.56 6.09
CA PHE A 160 17.00 -13.27 5.04
C PHE A 160 18.21 -12.41 5.47
N VAL A 161 18.19 -11.82 6.67
CA VAL A 161 19.21 -10.83 7.07
C VAL A 161 19.98 -11.23 8.33
N ASN A 162 19.29 -11.46 9.45
CA ASN A 162 19.97 -11.62 10.75
C ASN A 162 19.77 -12.97 11.44
N HIS A 163 18.79 -13.78 11.03
CA HIS A 163 18.43 -15.06 11.65
C HIS A 163 18.15 -15.00 13.17
N ILE A 164 18.00 -13.79 13.74
CA ILE A 164 17.63 -13.57 15.15
C ILE A 164 16.15 -13.20 15.20
N PHE A 165 15.34 -14.07 15.81
CA PHE A 165 13.91 -13.86 15.92
C PHE A 165 13.61 -12.76 16.96
N ALA A 166 13.15 -11.61 16.48
CA ALA A 166 12.72 -10.49 17.33
C ALA A 166 11.50 -9.82 16.71
N ILE A 167 10.31 -10.18 17.20
CA ILE A 167 9.05 -9.55 16.80
C ILE A 167 8.86 -8.28 17.62
N ASN A 168 8.65 -7.16 16.93
CA ASN A 168 8.29 -5.90 17.55
C ASN A 168 6.92 -5.42 17.05
N LEU A 169 5.93 -5.41 17.95
CA LEU A 169 4.56 -4.98 17.66
C LEU A 169 4.37 -3.46 17.74
N SER A 170 5.36 -2.70 18.22
CA SER A 170 5.29 -1.22 18.26
C SER A 170 5.22 -0.58 16.87
N GLY A 171 5.44 -1.35 15.81
CA GLY A 171 5.31 -0.91 14.42
C GLY A 171 3.87 -0.67 13.95
N ILE A 172 2.85 -1.16 14.65
CA ILE A 172 1.45 -1.09 14.20
C ILE A 172 1.01 0.36 13.97
N SER A 173 0.48 0.65 12.78
CA SER A 173 -0.02 1.98 12.44
C SER A 173 -1.47 2.15 12.87
N LEU A 174 -1.69 2.65 14.10
CA LEU A 174 -3.04 2.94 14.60
C LEU A 174 -3.80 3.91 13.68
N LYS A 175 -3.10 4.87 13.06
CA LYS A 175 -3.67 5.80 12.07
C LYS A 175 -4.31 5.05 10.91
N GLY A 176 -3.62 4.06 10.35
CA GLY A 176 -4.13 3.27 9.24
C GLY A 176 -5.30 2.36 9.64
N VAL A 177 -5.26 1.80 10.85
CA VAL A 177 -6.40 1.04 11.41
C VAL A 177 -7.64 1.93 11.54
N ILE A 178 -7.50 3.15 12.05
CA ILE A 178 -8.61 4.11 12.16
C ILE A 178 -9.17 4.45 10.78
N ILE A 179 -8.31 4.75 9.78
CA ILE A 179 -8.75 5.03 8.41
C ILE A 179 -9.52 3.84 7.84
N GLY A 180 -9.01 2.62 8.00
CA GLY A 180 -9.69 1.42 7.53
C GLY A 180 -11.04 1.19 8.21
N LEU A 181 -11.14 1.46 9.52
CA LEU A 181 -12.39 1.39 10.27
C LEU A 181 -13.40 2.44 9.79
N LEU A 182 -12.97 3.66 9.50
CA LEU A 182 -13.83 4.69 8.91
C LEU A 182 -14.39 4.25 7.55
N VAL A 183 -13.58 3.59 6.71
CA VAL A 183 -14.07 3.03 5.45
C VAL A 183 -15.11 1.93 5.68
N LEU A 184 -14.94 1.09 6.71
CA LEU A 184 -15.94 0.08 7.08
C LEU A 184 -17.26 0.72 7.53
N ILE A 185 -17.18 1.80 8.33
CA ILE A 185 -18.37 2.57 8.72
C ILE A 185 -19.08 3.13 7.48
N VAL A 186 -18.33 3.69 6.53
CA VAL A 186 -18.91 4.16 5.25
C VAL A 186 -19.57 3.01 4.48
N SER A 187 -18.98 1.81 4.48
CA SER A 187 -19.61 0.62 3.89
C SER A 187 -20.96 0.29 4.53
N ASP A 188 -21.09 0.41 5.85
CA ASP A 188 -22.35 0.16 6.55
C ASP A 188 -23.39 1.27 6.29
N VAL A 189 -22.96 2.53 6.16
CA VAL A 189 -23.83 3.62 5.70
C VAL A 189 -24.38 3.32 4.30
N PHE A 190 -23.53 2.81 3.39
CA PHE A 190 -23.98 2.38 2.06
C PHE A 190 -24.99 1.23 2.12
N LYS A 191 -24.83 0.31 3.07
CA LYS A 191 -25.80 -0.79 3.31
C LYS A 191 -27.15 -0.24 3.73
N HIS A 192 -27.18 0.73 4.63
CA HIS A 192 -28.44 1.38 5.00
C HIS A 192 -29.04 2.16 3.83
N GLY A 193 -28.22 2.82 3.00
CA GLY A 193 -28.68 3.49 1.78
C GLY A 193 -29.34 2.53 0.77
N VAL A 194 -28.79 1.33 0.59
CA VAL A 194 -29.43 0.29 -0.24
C VAL A 194 -30.78 -0.13 0.33
N TYR A 195 -30.86 -0.37 1.64
CA TYR A 195 -32.11 -0.75 2.31
C TYR A 195 -33.22 0.30 2.09
N LEU A 196 -32.91 1.58 2.29
CA LEU A 196 -33.87 2.67 2.07
C LEU A 196 -34.31 2.78 0.60
N GLN A 197 -33.41 2.51 -0.35
CA GLN A 197 -33.77 2.48 -1.77
C GLN A 197 -34.70 1.31 -2.11
N GLU A 198 -34.47 0.14 -1.50
CA GLU A 198 -35.33 -1.04 -1.68
C GLU A 198 -36.73 -0.77 -1.11
N GLU A 199 -36.85 -0.16 0.09
CA GLU A 199 -38.16 0.20 0.66
C GLU A 199 -38.94 1.20 -0.21
N HIS A 200 -38.26 2.24 -0.72
CA HIS A 200 -38.87 3.22 -1.60
C HIS A 200 -39.32 2.62 -2.94
N ASP A 201 -38.54 1.71 -3.52
CA ASP A 201 -38.90 1.04 -4.78
C ASP A 201 -40.10 0.08 -4.60
N MET A 202 -40.31 -0.48 -3.40
CA MET A 202 -41.43 -1.38 -3.07
C MET A 202 -42.75 -0.67 -2.74
N THR A 203 -42.73 0.64 -2.50
CA THR A 203 -43.93 1.43 -2.12
C THR A 203 -44.59 2.17 -3.28
N ILE A 204 -44.12 1.97 -4.52
CA ILE A 204 -44.72 2.52 -5.75
C ILE A 204 -45.56 1.46 -6.45
#